data_AF-A0A920IAS7-F1
#
_entry.id   AF-A0A920IAS7-F1
#
_cell.length_a   1.000
_cell.length_b   1.000
_cell.length_c   1.000
_cell.angle_alpha   90.00
_cell.angle_beta   90.00
_cell.angle_gamma   90.00
#
_symmetry.space_group_name_H-M   'P 1'
#
loop_
_entity.id
_entity.type
_entity.pdbx_description
1 polymer ?
#
loop_
_entity_poly.entity_id
_entity_poly.type
_entity_poly.pdbx_seq_one_letter_code
_entity_poly.pdbx_strand_id
1 'polypeptide(L)'
;MDNSLESFSFSLKTLTSINDITSKDWDRLNPSGHPFVSHGFLAALEESKCVGIDTGWDIFHLCVYDENKVLRAAMPHYLKYHSYGEYIFDHGWANAYERSGGKYYPKSLAAVPFTPVPGPRLLSLDDDIKAKQALLFSMKSIIENNNLSSAHVNFINSSDVTVAKKNGWMIREGLQFHWHNQGYNSFDDFLDKLTSRKRKNIRKERESIRKANLKFVHLTGDDIKTKHWDIFYECYIATIEKKWGGAYLNRLFFTIYH
;
A
#
# COMPACT_ATOMS: atom_id res chain seq x y z
N MET A 1 -30.14 -17.25 -24.98
CA MET A 1 -29.09 -17.54 -25.98
C MET A 1 -27.91 -18.05 -25.20
N ASP A 2 -27.65 -19.33 -25.38
CA ASP A 2 -26.60 -20.11 -24.73
C ASP A 2 -25.22 -19.65 -25.20
N ASN A 3 -24.27 -19.57 -24.26
CA ASN A 3 -22.92 -20.09 -24.45
C ASN A 3 -22.17 -20.02 -23.12
N SER A 4 -22.20 -21.17 -22.42
CA SER A 4 -21.10 -21.72 -21.61
C SER A 4 -20.43 -20.74 -20.65
N LEU A 5 -20.99 -20.64 -19.43
CA LEU A 5 -20.16 -20.33 -18.27
C LEU A 5 -19.15 -21.46 -18.14
N GLU A 6 -17.96 -21.29 -18.72
CA GLU A 6 -16.77 -21.96 -18.19
C GLU A 6 -16.73 -21.62 -16.70
N SER A 7 -17.14 -22.59 -15.88
CA SER A 7 -16.93 -22.57 -14.45
C SER A 7 -15.43 -22.72 -14.25
N PHE A 8 -14.69 -21.62 -14.36
CA PHE A 8 -13.31 -21.59 -13.90
C PHE A 8 -13.34 -21.95 -12.42
N SER A 9 -12.88 -23.15 -12.11
CA SER A 9 -12.70 -23.57 -10.74
C SER A 9 -11.44 -22.90 -10.24
N PHE A 10 -11.63 -21.87 -9.42
CA PHE A 10 -10.52 -21.23 -8.72
C PHE A 10 -10.26 -21.93 -7.41
N SER A 11 -8.98 -22.13 -7.09
CA SER A 11 -8.55 -22.51 -5.75
C SER A 11 -7.94 -21.33 -5.03
N LEU A 12 -8.21 -21.24 -3.73
CA LEU A 12 -7.76 -20.16 -2.86
C LEU A 12 -6.62 -20.68 -1.99
N LYS A 13 -5.54 -19.90 -1.90
CA LYS A 13 -4.42 -20.18 -1.00
C LYS A 13 -4.06 -18.92 -0.25
N THR A 14 -3.77 -19.08 1.03
CA THR A 14 -3.21 -18.02 1.87
C THR A 14 -1.72 -18.29 2.05
N LEU A 15 -0.89 -17.25 1.89
CA LEU A 15 0.55 -17.28 2.15
C LEU A 15 0.83 -16.53 3.46
N THR A 16 1.66 -17.13 4.31
CA THR A 16 2.08 -16.52 5.58
C THR A 16 3.39 -15.75 5.46
N SER A 17 4.04 -15.86 4.31
CA SER A 17 5.11 -14.98 3.86
C SER A 17 5.02 -14.76 2.35
N ILE A 18 5.39 -13.58 1.88
CA ILE A 18 5.57 -13.33 0.44
C ILE A 18 6.62 -14.27 -0.19
N ASN A 19 7.60 -14.74 0.58
CA ASN A 19 8.61 -15.68 0.11
C ASN A 19 8.08 -17.12 -0.09
N ASP A 20 6.81 -17.40 0.25
CA ASP A 20 6.11 -18.66 -0.09
C ASP A 20 5.73 -18.73 -1.59
N ILE A 21 6.00 -17.67 -2.36
CA ILE A 21 5.84 -17.59 -3.81
C ILE A 21 7.06 -16.92 -4.44
N THR A 22 7.35 -17.23 -5.71
CA THR A 22 8.49 -16.59 -6.38
C THR A 22 8.18 -15.14 -6.74
N SER A 23 9.18 -14.27 -6.70
CA SER A 23 9.06 -12.89 -7.19
C SER A 23 8.57 -12.82 -8.63
N LYS A 24 9.05 -13.74 -9.48
CA LYS A 24 8.61 -13.85 -10.88
C LYS A 24 7.11 -14.08 -11.01
N ASP A 25 6.53 -14.99 -10.21
CA ASP A 25 5.11 -15.30 -10.29
C ASP A 25 4.25 -14.18 -9.70
N TRP A 26 4.67 -13.60 -8.57
CA TRP A 26 3.95 -12.47 -7.96
C TRP A 26 3.99 -11.22 -8.84
N ASP A 27 5.18 -10.79 -9.26
CA ASP A 27 5.36 -9.55 -10.01
C ASP A 27 4.77 -9.62 -11.42
N ARG A 28 4.53 -10.83 -11.96
CA ARG A 28 3.76 -11.00 -13.20
C ARG A 28 2.32 -10.46 -13.08
N LEU A 29 1.75 -10.41 -11.88
CA LEU A 29 0.43 -9.82 -11.62
C LEU A 29 0.47 -8.29 -11.44
N ASN A 30 1.66 -7.68 -11.47
CA ASN A 30 1.90 -6.24 -11.30
C ASN A 30 2.47 -5.62 -12.59
N PRO A 31 1.74 -5.65 -13.72
CA PRO A 31 2.27 -5.20 -15.02
C PRO A 31 2.60 -3.70 -15.08
N SER A 32 2.04 -2.89 -14.16
CA SER A 32 2.37 -1.46 -14.04
C SER A 32 3.72 -1.20 -13.37
N GLY A 33 4.34 -2.24 -12.78
CA GLY A 33 5.56 -2.09 -12.00
C GLY A 33 5.36 -1.23 -10.74
N HIS A 34 4.15 -1.22 -10.17
CA HIS A 34 3.86 -0.40 -9.00
C HIS A 34 4.75 -0.84 -7.82
N PRO A 35 5.64 0.02 -7.31
CA PRO A 35 6.77 -0.40 -6.47
C PRO A 35 6.31 -0.96 -5.13
N PHE A 36 5.20 -0.45 -4.59
CA PHE A 36 4.75 -0.78 -3.25
C PHE A 36 3.95 -2.09 -3.15
N VAL A 37 3.67 -2.74 -4.27
CA VAL A 37 3.05 -4.07 -4.30
C VAL A 37 3.97 -5.09 -4.95
N SER A 38 5.21 -4.71 -5.27
CA SER A 38 6.18 -5.67 -5.79
C SER A 38 6.55 -6.66 -4.70
N HIS A 39 6.96 -7.85 -5.13
CA HIS A 39 7.48 -8.86 -4.22
C HIS A 39 8.63 -8.30 -3.38
N GLY A 40 9.59 -7.61 -4.01
CA GLY A 40 10.77 -7.06 -3.31
C GLY A 40 10.42 -6.07 -2.20
N PHE A 41 9.39 -5.23 -2.39
CA PHE A 41 8.96 -4.30 -1.34
C PHE A 41 8.28 -5.02 -0.17
N LEU A 42 7.39 -5.97 -0.46
CA LEU A 42 6.70 -6.75 0.57
C LEU A 42 7.69 -7.63 1.34
N ALA A 43 8.65 -8.26 0.65
CA ALA A 43 9.71 -9.06 1.26
C ALA A 43 10.56 -8.23 2.21
N ALA A 44 10.94 -7.02 1.80
CA ALA A 44 11.70 -6.12 2.66
C ALA A 44 10.93 -5.76 3.96
N LEU A 45 9.60 -5.56 3.89
CA LEU A 45 8.78 -5.32 5.09
C LEU A 45 8.75 -6.53 6.03
N GLU A 46 8.57 -7.73 5.48
CA GLU A 46 8.50 -8.97 6.26
C GLU A 46 9.85 -9.35 6.87
N GLU A 47 10.92 -9.37 6.07
CA GLU A 47 12.26 -9.78 6.51
C GLU A 47 12.86 -8.81 7.53
N SER A 48 12.54 -7.52 7.41
CA SER A 48 12.91 -6.52 8.40
C SER A 48 12.02 -6.52 9.65
N LYS A 49 10.96 -7.35 9.69
CA LYS A 49 9.97 -7.40 10.78
C LYS A 49 9.26 -6.06 11.02
N CYS A 50 9.14 -5.23 9.98
CA CYS A 50 8.27 -4.05 10.03
C CYS A 50 6.78 -4.47 9.99
N VAL A 51 6.50 -5.66 9.46
CA VAL A 51 5.21 -6.37 9.58
C VAL A 51 5.43 -7.79 10.10
N GLY A 52 4.34 -8.46 10.49
CA GLY A 52 4.37 -9.79 11.11
C GLY A 52 4.11 -9.74 12.62
N ILE A 53 4.67 -10.73 13.32
CA ILE A 53 4.44 -10.98 14.76
C ILE A 53 4.66 -9.69 15.58
N ASP A 54 3.73 -9.41 16.51
CA ASP A 54 3.74 -8.27 17.43
C ASP A 54 3.67 -6.87 16.81
N THR A 55 3.48 -6.77 15.49
CA THR A 55 3.28 -5.47 14.80
C THR A 55 1.81 -5.11 14.60
N GLY A 56 0.92 -6.05 14.92
CA GLY A 56 -0.51 -5.99 14.61
C GLY A 56 -0.83 -6.14 13.11
N TRP A 57 0.14 -6.59 12.29
CA TRP A 57 0.01 -6.92 10.88
C TRP A 57 0.33 -8.40 10.66
N ASP A 58 -0.60 -9.30 10.98
CA ASP A 58 -0.39 -10.71 10.71
C ASP A 58 -0.52 -10.97 9.21
N ILE A 59 0.50 -11.58 8.62
CA ILE A 59 0.64 -11.74 7.16
C ILE A 59 -0.22 -12.92 6.69
N PHE A 60 -1.12 -12.67 5.75
CA PHE A 60 -2.00 -13.67 5.15
C PHE A 60 -2.30 -13.33 3.69
N HIS A 61 -1.27 -13.16 2.85
CA HIS A 61 -1.48 -12.80 1.44
C HIS A 61 -2.41 -13.79 0.75
N LEU A 62 -3.41 -13.30 0.02
CA LEU A 62 -4.38 -14.15 -0.66
C LEU A 62 -3.97 -14.36 -2.10
N CYS A 63 -4.02 -15.60 -2.55
CA CYS A 63 -3.71 -16.02 -3.90
C CYS A 63 -4.87 -16.85 -4.48
N VAL A 64 -5.14 -16.62 -5.76
CA VAL A 64 -6.12 -17.34 -6.56
C VAL A 64 -5.38 -18.07 -7.66
N TYR A 65 -5.58 -19.38 -7.73
CA TYR A 65 -5.02 -20.24 -8.77
C TYR A 65 -6.14 -20.84 -9.64
N ASP A 66 -5.87 -21.02 -10.92
CA ASP A 66 -6.76 -21.82 -11.79
C ASP A 66 -6.54 -23.33 -11.57
N GLU A 67 -7.32 -24.13 -12.29
CA GLU A 67 -7.26 -25.60 -12.28
C GLU A 67 -5.89 -26.18 -12.67
N ASN A 68 -5.10 -25.43 -13.44
CA ASN A 68 -3.74 -25.80 -13.84
C ASN A 68 -2.68 -25.34 -12.82
N LYS A 69 -3.11 -24.86 -11.65
CA LYS A 69 -2.25 -24.31 -10.58
C LYS A 69 -1.45 -23.08 -11.02
N VAL A 70 -1.94 -22.35 -12.03
CA VAL A 70 -1.33 -21.08 -12.44
C VAL A 70 -1.89 -19.98 -11.55
N LEU A 71 -1.02 -19.11 -11.03
CA LEU A 71 -1.43 -17.94 -10.26
C LEU A 71 -2.17 -16.95 -11.17
N ARG A 72 -3.44 -16.66 -10.84
CA ARG A 72 -4.31 -15.77 -11.62
C ARG A 72 -4.53 -14.42 -10.97
N ALA A 73 -4.55 -14.39 -9.64
CA ALA A 73 -4.67 -13.16 -8.89
C ALA A 73 -4.05 -13.28 -7.51
N ALA A 74 -3.65 -12.16 -6.94
CA ALA A 74 -3.16 -12.08 -5.57
C ALA A 74 -3.45 -10.71 -4.95
N MET A 75 -3.35 -10.62 -3.63
CA MET A 75 -3.35 -9.34 -2.93
C MET A 75 -2.43 -9.35 -1.71
N PRO A 76 -1.76 -8.23 -1.40
CA PRO A 76 -1.13 -8.05 -0.11
C PRO A 76 -2.24 -7.95 0.95
N HIS A 77 -2.36 -9.00 1.75
CA HIS A 77 -3.43 -9.16 2.75
C HIS A 77 -2.87 -9.51 4.12
N TYR A 78 -3.56 -9.01 5.15
CA TYR A 78 -3.19 -9.09 6.54
C TYR A 78 -4.43 -9.23 7.44
N LEU A 79 -4.28 -9.87 8.60
CA LEU A 79 -5.17 -9.65 9.74
C LEU A 79 -4.62 -8.51 10.58
N LYS A 80 -5.45 -7.48 10.77
CA LYS A 80 -5.06 -6.24 11.43
C LYS A 80 -5.67 -6.12 12.80
N TYR A 81 -4.86 -5.82 13.82
CA TYR A 81 -5.28 -5.72 15.23
C TYR A 81 -5.44 -4.29 15.76
N HIS A 82 -5.15 -3.27 14.94
CA HIS A 82 -5.32 -1.84 15.23
C HIS A 82 -5.18 -1.00 13.95
N SER A 83 -5.71 0.23 13.93
CA SER A 83 -5.58 1.13 12.76
C SER A 83 -4.19 1.72 12.49
N TYR A 84 -3.23 1.61 13.43
CA TYR A 84 -1.89 2.18 13.23
C TYR A 84 -1.16 1.57 12.03
N GLY A 85 -0.51 2.43 11.25
CA GLY A 85 0.22 2.09 10.03
C GLY A 85 -0.63 1.98 8.77
N GLU A 86 -1.96 1.96 8.88
CA GLU A 86 -2.87 1.91 7.73
C GLU A 86 -3.08 3.29 7.08
N TYR A 87 -2.88 4.36 7.87
CA TYR A 87 -3.25 5.74 7.53
C TYR A 87 -4.75 5.93 7.21
N ILE A 88 -5.57 4.97 7.64
CA ILE A 88 -7.03 5.08 7.76
C ILE A 88 -7.35 4.81 9.23
N PHE A 89 -7.84 5.84 9.92
CA PHE A 89 -8.08 5.77 11.36
C PHE A 89 -9.56 5.45 11.63
N ASP A 90 -9.83 4.19 11.95
CA ASP A 90 -11.19 3.68 12.19
C ASP A 90 -11.63 3.79 13.65
N HIS A 91 -10.92 4.55 14.48
CA HIS A 91 -11.18 4.62 15.92
C HIS A 91 -12.65 4.92 16.26
N GLY A 92 -13.33 5.77 15.48
CA GLY A 92 -14.75 6.04 15.67
C GLY A 92 -15.63 4.80 15.47
N TRP A 93 -15.39 4.03 14.40
CA TRP A 93 -16.11 2.79 14.09
C TRP A 93 -15.79 1.69 15.10
N ALA A 94 -14.50 1.51 15.39
CA ALA A 94 -14.04 0.52 16.36
C ALA A 94 -14.66 0.77 17.74
N ASN A 95 -14.57 2.00 18.25
CA ASN A 95 -15.12 2.37 19.55
C ASN A 95 -16.64 2.19 19.61
N ALA A 96 -17.37 2.57 18.55
CA ALA A 96 -18.81 2.41 18.52
C ALA A 96 -19.22 0.92 18.53
N TYR A 97 -18.54 0.09 17.73
CA TYR A 97 -18.80 -1.33 17.64
C TYR A 97 -18.47 -2.07 18.96
N GLU A 98 -17.33 -1.75 19.58
CA GLU A 98 -16.92 -2.34 20.86
C GLU A 98 -17.85 -1.92 22.01
N ARG A 99 -18.31 -0.66 22.03
CA ARG A 99 -19.33 -0.21 23.00
C ARG A 99 -20.67 -0.93 22.85
N SER A 100 -20.97 -1.48 21.68
CA SER A 100 -22.16 -2.31 21.45
C SER A 100 -21.98 -3.78 21.84
N GLY A 101 -20.81 -4.16 22.39
CA GLY A 101 -20.49 -5.52 22.83
C GLY A 101 -19.80 -6.39 21.77
N GLY A 102 -19.49 -5.83 20.60
CA GLY A 102 -18.74 -6.51 19.54
C GLY A 102 -17.22 -6.50 19.77
N LYS A 103 -16.49 -7.25 18.95
CA LYS A 103 -15.02 -7.18 18.85
C LYS A 103 -14.67 -6.64 17.47
N TYR A 104 -14.13 -5.43 17.38
CA TYR A 104 -13.81 -4.83 16.08
C TYR A 104 -12.55 -5.45 15.46
N TYR A 105 -11.56 -5.79 16.30
CA TYR A 105 -10.32 -6.42 15.86
C TYR A 105 -10.28 -7.93 16.19
N PRO A 106 -9.56 -8.74 15.40
CA PRO A 106 -8.89 -8.35 14.16
C PRO A 106 -9.87 -8.11 13.00
N LYS A 107 -9.45 -7.28 12.05
CA LYS A 107 -10.13 -7.07 10.77
C LYS A 107 -9.32 -7.65 9.61
N SER A 108 -9.99 -8.11 8.57
CA SER A 108 -9.38 -8.59 7.32
C SER A 108 -8.99 -7.40 6.46
N LEU A 109 -7.73 -7.27 6.06
CA LEU A 109 -7.23 -6.06 5.41
C LEU A 109 -6.37 -6.37 4.19
N ALA A 110 -6.79 -5.86 3.03
CA ALA A 110 -5.93 -5.74 1.85
C ALA A 110 -5.36 -4.32 1.77
N ALA A 111 -4.05 -4.18 1.94
CA ALA A 111 -3.38 -2.89 1.98
C ALA A 111 -1.89 -3.02 1.68
N VAL A 112 -1.22 -1.89 1.51
CA VAL A 112 0.23 -1.82 1.60
C VAL A 112 0.58 -1.20 2.96
N PRO A 113 1.36 -1.89 3.81
CA PRO A 113 1.79 -1.36 5.09
C PRO A 113 2.50 -0.01 4.94
N PHE A 114 2.14 0.93 5.80
CA PHE A 114 2.80 2.23 5.96
C PHE A 114 2.78 3.14 4.70
N THR A 115 1.97 2.81 3.70
CA THR A 115 1.99 3.46 2.39
C THR A 115 0.58 3.89 1.96
N PRO A 116 0.16 5.14 2.25
CA PRO A 116 -1.17 5.64 1.94
C PRO A 116 -1.32 6.10 0.48
N VAL A 117 -0.85 5.28 -0.47
CA VAL A 117 -0.84 5.62 -1.90
C VAL A 117 -1.90 4.79 -2.63
N PRO A 118 -2.79 5.42 -3.42
CA PRO A 118 -3.68 4.72 -4.35
C PRO A 118 -2.91 3.83 -5.29
N GLY A 119 -3.37 2.59 -5.45
CA GLY A 119 -2.69 1.63 -6.30
C GLY A 119 -3.46 0.33 -6.44
N PRO A 120 -2.91 -0.64 -7.18
CA PRO A 120 -3.52 -1.95 -7.28
C PRO A 120 -3.54 -2.62 -5.90
N ARG A 121 -4.68 -3.21 -5.54
CA ARG A 121 -4.84 -4.11 -4.38
C ARG A 121 -5.35 -5.47 -4.80
N LEU A 122 -6.07 -5.53 -5.92
CA LEU A 122 -6.48 -6.77 -6.57
C LEU A 122 -5.53 -6.99 -7.76
N LEU A 123 -4.38 -7.61 -7.50
CA LEU A 123 -3.44 -7.95 -8.57
C LEU A 123 -4.02 -9.11 -9.37
N SER A 124 -4.01 -9.03 -10.69
CA SER A 124 -4.42 -10.15 -11.53
C SER A 124 -3.65 -10.20 -12.84
N LEU A 125 -3.51 -11.42 -13.34
CA LEU A 125 -2.94 -11.66 -14.65
C LEU A 125 -3.93 -11.16 -15.71
N ASP A 126 -3.44 -10.39 -16.68
CA ASP A 126 -4.22 -9.88 -17.83
C ASP A 126 -5.53 -9.16 -17.44
N ASP A 127 -5.54 -8.51 -16.27
CA ASP A 127 -6.72 -7.82 -15.71
C ASP A 127 -7.95 -8.74 -15.55
N ASP A 128 -7.74 -10.03 -15.26
CA ASP A 128 -8.81 -11.03 -15.12
C ASP A 128 -9.82 -10.66 -14.01
N ILE A 129 -10.97 -10.16 -14.45
CA ILE A 129 -12.06 -9.69 -13.57
C ILE A 129 -12.57 -10.84 -12.70
N LYS A 130 -12.70 -12.05 -13.22
CA LYS A 130 -13.24 -13.18 -12.44
C LYS A 130 -12.27 -13.56 -11.32
N ALA A 131 -10.97 -13.54 -11.58
CA ALA A 131 -9.96 -13.80 -10.55
C ALA A 131 -9.95 -12.70 -9.46
N LYS A 132 -10.14 -11.42 -9.83
CA LYS A 132 -10.33 -10.32 -8.86
C LYS A 132 -11.60 -10.48 -8.02
N GLN A 133 -12.68 -10.98 -8.61
CA GLN A 133 -13.91 -11.29 -7.88
C GLN A 133 -13.69 -12.43 -6.89
N ALA A 134 -12.96 -13.47 -7.27
CA ALA A 134 -12.60 -14.58 -6.39
C ALA A 134 -11.79 -14.10 -5.17
N LEU A 135 -10.86 -13.16 -5.36
CA LEU A 135 -10.14 -12.49 -4.29
C LEU A 135 -11.07 -11.78 -3.28
N LEU A 136 -12.02 -10.99 -3.78
CA LEU A 136 -13.00 -10.30 -2.93
C LEU A 136 -13.95 -11.27 -2.22
N PHE A 137 -14.36 -12.34 -2.89
CA PHE A 137 -15.14 -13.42 -2.30
C PHE A 137 -14.36 -14.11 -1.17
N SER A 138 -13.07 -14.38 -1.38
CA SER A 138 -12.18 -14.98 -0.37
C SER A 138 -12.15 -14.17 0.91
N MET A 139 -12.02 -12.84 0.80
CA MET A 139 -12.06 -11.97 1.97
C MET A 139 -13.37 -12.10 2.73
N LYS A 140 -14.52 -12.18 2.05
CA LYS A 140 -15.83 -12.40 2.71
C LYS A 140 -15.90 -13.75 3.41
N SER A 141 -15.46 -14.82 2.77
CA SER A 141 -15.43 -16.15 3.38
C SER A 141 -14.51 -16.19 4.61
N ILE A 142 -13.39 -15.46 4.60
CA ILE A 142 -12.52 -15.33 5.78
C ILE A 142 -13.28 -14.65 6.94
N ILE A 143 -14.07 -13.61 6.65
CA ILE A 143 -14.88 -12.95 7.68
C ILE A 143 -15.89 -13.92 8.30
N GLU A 144 -16.67 -14.60 7.46
CA GLU A 144 -17.74 -15.51 7.90
C GLU A 144 -17.19 -16.71 8.67
N ASN A 145 -16.14 -17.36 8.15
CA ASN A 145 -15.57 -18.57 8.76
C ASN A 145 -14.81 -18.31 10.07
N ASN A 146 -14.33 -17.08 10.29
CA ASN A 146 -13.55 -16.72 11.48
C ASN A 146 -14.27 -15.73 12.40
N ASN A 147 -15.54 -15.42 12.13
CA ASN A 147 -16.36 -14.47 12.90
C ASN A 147 -15.67 -13.11 13.12
N LEU A 148 -15.05 -12.59 12.06
CA LEU A 148 -14.39 -11.28 12.10
C LEU A 148 -15.39 -10.15 11.92
N SER A 149 -15.05 -8.93 12.36
CA SER A 149 -15.98 -7.81 12.31
C SER A 149 -16.20 -7.26 10.89
N SER A 150 -15.14 -7.23 10.08
CA SER A 150 -15.11 -6.46 8.84
C SER A 150 -13.90 -6.80 7.97
N ALA A 151 -14.08 -6.60 6.66
CA ALA A 151 -13.03 -6.65 5.66
C ALA A 151 -12.85 -5.29 4.98
N HIS A 152 -11.61 -4.92 4.67
CA HIS A 152 -11.26 -3.61 4.11
C HIS A 152 -10.23 -3.75 2.98
N VAL A 153 -10.38 -2.94 1.94
CA VAL A 153 -9.39 -2.78 0.87
C VAL A 153 -8.98 -1.31 0.82
N ASN A 154 -7.80 -0.99 1.34
CA ASN A 154 -7.37 0.40 1.51
C ASN A 154 -6.67 0.92 0.25
N PHE A 155 -7.00 2.16 -0.15
CA PHE A 155 -6.41 2.87 -1.29
C PHE A 155 -6.53 2.09 -2.62
N ILE A 156 -7.66 1.41 -2.81
CA ILE A 156 -8.01 0.72 -4.05
C ILE A 156 -8.02 1.70 -5.23
N ASN A 157 -7.49 1.27 -6.38
CA ASN A 157 -7.53 2.06 -7.62
C ASN A 157 -8.97 2.23 -8.13
N SER A 158 -9.19 3.22 -9.00
CA SER A 158 -10.51 3.51 -9.54
C SER A 158 -11.08 2.39 -10.43
N SER A 159 -10.23 1.65 -11.14
CA SER A 159 -10.65 0.53 -12.00
C SER A 159 -11.26 -0.62 -11.19
N ASP A 160 -10.71 -0.94 -10.02
CA ASP A 160 -11.15 -2.06 -9.18
C ASP A 160 -12.33 -1.69 -8.28
N VAL A 161 -12.62 -0.40 -8.06
CA VAL A 161 -13.81 0.06 -7.33
C VAL A 161 -15.10 -0.47 -7.96
N THR A 162 -15.18 -0.51 -9.30
CA THR A 162 -16.36 -1.03 -10.00
C THR A 162 -16.54 -2.52 -9.76
N VAL A 163 -15.44 -3.29 -9.74
CA VAL A 163 -15.46 -4.72 -9.42
C VAL A 163 -15.92 -4.92 -7.98
N ALA A 164 -15.38 -4.17 -7.03
CA ALA A 164 -15.76 -4.23 -5.62
C ALA A 164 -17.25 -3.92 -5.39
N LYS A 165 -17.77 -2.82 -5.97
CA LYS A 165 -19.19 -2.43 -5.87
C LYS A 165 -20.13 -3.54 -6.39
N LYS A 166 -19.83 -4.11 -7.56
CA LYS A 166 -20.62 -5.22 -8.13
C LYS A 166 -20.62 -6.47 -7.24
N ASN A 167 -19.63 -6.60 -6.38
CA ASN A 167 -19.51 -7.68 -5.40
C ASN A 167 -20.00 -7.25 -4.00
N GLY A 168 -20.84 -6.22 -3.89
CA GLY A 168 -21.50 -5.83 -2.64
C GLY A 168 -20.59 -5.16 -1.61
N TRP A 169 -19.41 -4.67 -2.00
CA TRP A 169 -18.57 -3.86 -1.12
C TRP A 169 -19.05 -2.41 -1.07
N MET A 170 -19.00 -1.82 0.13
CA MET A 170 -19.27 -0.40 0.34
C MET A 170 -18.03 0.43 0.08
N ILE A 171 -18.21 1.59 -0.56
CA ILE A 171 -17.11 2.52 -0.82
C ILE A 171 -17.10 3.62 0.23
N ARG A 172 -15.93 3.80 0.84
CA ARG A 172 -15.62 4.95 1.69
C ARG A 172 -14.68 5.87 0.95
N GLU A 173 -15.08 7.12 0.80
CA GLU A 173 -14.26 8.13 0.13
C GLU A 173 -13.31 8.81 1.12
N GLY A 174 -12.11 9.11 0.66
CA GLY A 174 -11.09 9.88 1.37
C GLY A 174 -10.56 11.00 0.50
N LEU A 175 -10.01 12.05 1.12
CA LEU A 175 -9.43 13.18 0.42
C LEU A 175 -7.91 13.09 0.42
N GLN A 176 -7.31 13.25 -0.75
CA GLN A 176 -5.87 13.39 -0.93
C GLN A 176 -5.58 14.62 -1.79
N PHE A 177 -4.47 15.31 -1.49
CA PHE A 177 -3.99 16.43 -2.29
C PHE A 177 -2.78 15.96 -3.10
N HIS A 178 -2.95 15.86 -4.41
CA HIS A 178 -1.89 15.48 -5.32
C HIS A 178 -1.41 16.72 -6.08
N TRP A 179 -0.09 16.91 -6.12
CA TRP A 179 0.51 17.92 -6.99
C TRP A 179 0.72 17.31 -8.37
N HIS A 180 0.20 17.95 -9.41
CA HIS A 180 0.40 17.56 -10.79
C HIS A 180 1.17 18.66 -11.51
N ASN A 181 2.18 18.27 -12.30
CA ASN A 181 2.81 19.21 -13.21
C ASN A 181 1.80 19.60 -14.30
N GLN A 182 1.39 20.87 -14.34
CA GLN A 182 0.44 21.42 -15.32
C GLN A 182 1.16 21.91 -16.60
N GLY A 183 2.16 21.16 -17.06
CA GLY A 183 2.98 21.52 -18.23
C GLY A 183 4.06 22.58 -17.96
N TYR A 184 4.54 22.70 -16.73
CA TYR A 184 5.68 23.57 -16.39
C TYR A 184 6.97 22.97 -16.94
N ASN A 185 7.71 23.76 -17.69
CA ASN A 185 9.03 23.40 -18.24
C ASN A 185 10.17 23.95 -17.36
N SER A 186 9.85 24.93 -16.51
CA SER A 186 10.78 25.50 -15.55
C SER A 186 10.15 25.68 -14.17
N PHE A 187 11.00 25.85 -13.15
CA PHE A 187 10.52 26.19 -11.81
C PHE A 187 9.86 27.59 -11.79
N ASP A 188 10.30 28.51 -12.66
CA ASP A 188 9.68 29.82 -12.78
C ASP A 188 8.27 29.74 -13.38
N ASP A 189 8.02 28.82 -14.32
CA ASP A 189 6.68 28.57 -14.86
C ASP A 189 5.70 28.16 -13.75
N PHE A 190 6.16 27.30 -12.82
CA PHE A 190 5.38 26.93 -11.63
C PHE A 190 5.16 28.12 -10.71
N LEU A 191 6.21 28.87 -10.41
CA LEU A 191 6.14 30.07 -9.56
C LEU A 191 5.19 31.13 -10.12
N ASP A 192 5.08 31.22 -11.44
CA ASP A 192 4.19 32.17 -12.13
C ASP A 192 2.70 31.88 -11.93
N LYS A 193 2.35 30.66 -11.55
CA LYS A 193 0.98 30.29 -11.13
C LYS A 193 0.66 30.66 -9.67
N LEU A 194 1.66 31.09 -8.90
CA LEU A 194 1.48 31.48 -7.50
C LEU A 194 1.25 32.99 -7.36
N THR A 195 0.57 33.37 -6.27
CA THR A 195 0.43 34.78 -5.88
C THR A 195 1.78 35.43 -5.65
N SER A 196 1.90 36.74 -5.90
CA SER A 196 3.16 37.49 -5.79
C SER A 196 3.85 37.31 -4.44
N ARG A 197 3.10 37.26 -3.34
CA ARG A 197 3.62 37.01 -1.99
C ARG A 197 4.24 35.61 -1.87
N LYS A 198 3.53 34.55 -2.28
CA LYS A 198 4.03 33.16 -2.24
C LYS A 198 5.27 33.00 -3.14
N ARG A 199 5.21 33.54 -4.36
CA ARG A 199 6.32 33.56 -5.32
C ARG A 199 7.58 34.22 -4.74
N LYS A 200 7.44 35.42 -4.18
CA LYS A 200 8.56 36.17 -3.57
C LYS A 200 9.18 35.43 -2.39
N ASN A 201 8.35 34.80 -1.56
CA ASN A 201 8.83 34.01 -0.42
C ASN A 201 9.65 32.80 -0.86
N ILE A 202 9.15 32.00 -1.80
CA ILE A 202 9.87 30.80 -2.31
C ILE A 202 11.19 31.22 -2.98
N ARG A 203 11.19 32.30 -3.77
CA ARG A 203 12.43 32.83 -4.37
C ARG A 203 13.45 33.23 -3.30
N LYS A 204 13.02 33.93 -2.25
CA LYS A 204 13.89 34.33 -1.14
C LYS A 204 14.48 33.13 -0.41
N GLU A 205 13.68 32.09 -0.15
CA GLU A 205 14.13 30.86 0.49
C GLU A 205 15.20 30.15 -0.36
N ARG A 206 14.95 29.96 -1.65
CA ARG A 206 15.91 29.35 -2.58
C ARG A 206 17.20 30.16 -2.70
N GLU A 207 17.10 31.48 -2.68
CA GLU A 207 18.28 32.35 -2.71
C GLU A 207 19.12 32.21 -1.44
N SER A 208 18.48 32.04 -0.27
CA SER A 208 19.22 31.79 0.97
C SER A 208 20.04 30.49 0.94
N ILE A 209 19.50 29.44 0.30
CA ILE A 209 20.20 28.17 0.11
C ILE A 209 21.43 28.34 -0.79
N ARG A 210 21.30 29.13 -1.88
CA ARG A 210 22.45 29.46 -2.76
C ARG A 210 23.53 30.24 -2.01
N LYS A 211 23.14 31.23 -1.21
CA LYS A 211 24.07 32.04 -0.40
C LYS A 211 24.79 31.21 0.67
N ALA A 212 24.14 30.18 1.19
CA ALA A 212 24.74 29.22 2.11
C ALA A 212 25.68 28.20 1.43
N ASN A 213 25.88 28.29 0.11
CA ASN A 213 26.70 27.36 -0.68
C ASN A 213 26.31 25.88 -0.49
N LEU A 214 25.03 25.62 -0.23
CA LEU A 214 24.50 24.25 -0.14
C LEU A 214 24.31 23.68 -1.55
N LYS A 215 24.67 22.41 -1.70
CA LYS A 215 24.49 21.66 -2.96
C LYS A 215 23.43 20.58 -2.76
N PHE A 216 22.53 20.46 -3.74
CA PHE A 216 21.62 19.33 -3.83
C PHE A 216 22.23 18.29 -4.76
N VAL A 217 22.23 17.04 -4.30
CA VAL A 217 22.66 15.89 -5.08
C VAL A 217 21.46 14.96 -5.22
N HIS A 218 21.15 14.55 -6.45
CA HIS A 218 20.13 13.56 -6.72
C HIS A 218 20.82 12.22 -6.94
N LEU A 219 20.42 11.21 -6.16
CA LEU A 219 20.97 9.86 -6.20
C LEU A 219 19.82 8.90 -6.53
N THR A 220 20.08 7.94 -7.43
CA THR A 220 19.09 6.96 -7.88
C THR A 220 19.76 5.60 -8.08
N GLY A 221 19.03 4.50 -7.86
CA GLY A 221 19.56 3.15 -8.07
C GLY A 221 20.87 2.94 -7.32
N ASP A 222 21.87 2.43 -8.03
CA ASP A 222 23.18 2.09 -7.48
C ASP A 222 23.97 3.28 -6.94
N ASP A 223 23.60 4.53 -7.26
CA ASP A 223 24.27 5.72 -6.67
C ASP A 223 23.87 5.94 -5.20
N ILE A 224 22.74 5.37 -4.78
CA ILE A 224 22.36 5.28 -3.39
C ILE A 224 23.28 4.24 -2.75
N LYS A 225 23.83 4.53 -1.57
CA LYS A 225 24.81 3.70 -0.88
C LYS A 225 24.39 3.62 0.58
N THR A 226 24.91 2.65 1.33
CA THR A 226 24.59 2.45 2.76
C THR A 226 24.66 3.73 3.59
N LYS A 227 25.71 4.54 3.40
CA LYS A 227 25.88 5.83 4.10
C LYS A 227 24.74 6.83 3.85
N HIS A 228 24.11 6.79 2.68
CA HIS A 228 22.98 7.65 2.35
C HIS A 228 21.71 7.19 3.10
N TRP A 229 21.53 5.88 3.24
CA TRP A 229 20.45 5.30 4.04
C TRP A 229 20.63 5.53 5.54
N ASP A 230 21.86 5.55 6.04
CA ASP A 230 22.14 5.89 7.44
C ASP A 230 21.68 7.32 7.76
N ILE A 231 22.09 8.29 6.93
CA ILE A 231 21.67 9.69 7.07
C ILE A 231 20.15 9.83 6.91
N PHE A 232 19.55 9.14 5.93
CA PHE A 232 18.10 9.16 5.75
C PHE A 232 17.37 8.64 7.00
N TYR A 233 17.84 7.53 7.59
CA TYR A 233 17.22 6.94 8.76
C TYR A 233 17.31 7.85 9.99
N GLU A 234 18.44 8.52 10.19
CA GLU A 234 18.57 9.55 11.23
C GLU A 234 17.54 10.67 11.05
N CYS A 235 17.33 11.14 9.81
CA CYS A 235 16.33 12.16 9.51
C CYS A 235 14.89 11.65 9.74
N TYR A 236 14.63 10.40 9.39
CA TYR A 236 13.35 9.73 9.61
C TYR A 236 13.02 9.65 11.11
N ILE A 237 13.94 9.14 11.93
CA ILE A 237 13.75 9.03 13.38
C ILE A 237 13.65 10.42 14.02
N ALA A 238 14.51 11.37 13.66
CA ALA A 238 14.44 12.73 14.19
C ALA A 238 13.09 13.41 13.90
N THR A 239 12.43 13.07 12.78
CA THR A 239 11.08 13.56 12.47
C THR A 239 10.04 12.94 13.38
N ILE A 240 10.13 11.62 13.60
CA ILE A 240 9.24 10.89 14.51
C ILE A 240 9.40 11.38 15.95
N GLU A 241 10.61 11.62 16.44
CA GLU A 241 10.84 12.10 17.81
C GLU A 241 10.31 13.53 18.05
N LYS A 242 10.43 14.40 17.04
CA LYS A 242 9.96 15.79 17.12
C LYS A 242 8.46 15.95 16.92
N LYS A 243 7.77 14.91 16.46
CA LYS A 243 6.34 14.90 16.16
C LYS A 243 5.66 13.79 16.94
N TRP A 244 4.33 13.78 16.99
CA TRP A 244 3.62 12.65 17.58
C TRP A 244 3.51 11.54 16.53
N GLY A 245 4.02 10.34 16.83
CA GLY A 245 3.98 9.20 15.92
C GLY A 245 4.85 8.02 16.36
N GLY A 246 4.79 6.91 15.61
CA GLY A 246 5.65 5.74 15.78
C GLY A 246 6.47 5.49 14.51
N ALA A 247 7.72 5.04 14.69
CA ALA A 247 8.59 4.63 13.61
C ALA A 247 8.20 3.22 13.14
N TYR A 248 7.48 3.13 12.01
CA TYR A 248 7.03 1.85 11.46
C TYR A 248 8.11 1.13 10.65
N LEU A 249 9.02 1.88 10.01
CA LEU A 249 10.12 1.32 9.24
C LEU A 249 11.40 1.40 10.08
N ASN A 250 12.13 0.30 10.17
CA ASN A 250 13.41 0.27 10.87
C ASN A 250 14.58 0.39 9.89
N ARG A 251 15.81 0.51 10.42
CA ARG A 251 17.00 0.66 9.58
C ARG A 251 17.23 -0.55 8.66
N LEU A 252 16.88 -1.76 9.11
CA LEU A 252 17.07 -3.00 8.35
C LEU A 252 16.21 -3.01 7.08
N PHE A 253 14.98 -2.50 7.13
CA PHE A 253 14.12 -2.33 5.94
C PHE A 253 14.84 -1.64 4.79
N PHE A 254 15.48 -0.49 5.07
CA PHE A 254 16.21 0.29 4.06
C PHE A 254 17.48 -0.40 3.55
N THR A 255 18.04 -1.36 4.30
CA THR A 255 19.14 -2.20 3.80
C THR A 255 18.64 -3.28 2.85
N ILE A 256 17.53 -3.95 3.19
CA ILE A 256 17.01 -5.08 2.40
C ILE A 256 16.40 -4.59 1.09
N TYR A 257 15.70 -3.46 1.11
CA TYR A 257 15.01 -2.95 -0.08
C TYR A 257 15.96 -2.29 -1.10
N HIS A 258 17.17 -1.93 -0.68
CA HIS A 258 18.13 -1.25 -1.54
C HIS A 258 18.72 -2.18 -2.61
#